data_AF-A0A942FT54-F1
#
_entry.id   AF-A0A942FT54-F1
#
_cell.length_a   1.000
_cell.length_b   1.000
_cell.length_c   1.000
_cell.angle_alpha   90.00
_cell.angle_beta   90.00
_cell.angle_gamma   90.00
#
_symmetry.space_group_name_H-M   'P 1'
#
loop_
_entity.id
_entity.type
_entity.pdbx_description
1 polymer ?
#
loop_
_entity_poly.entity_id
_entity_poly.type
_entity_poly.pdbx_seq_one_letter_code
_entity_poly.pdbx_strand_id
1 'polypeptide(L)' 'MTKLEFSIELPDRLVREARDAGLLAPAALAELLENGLRQQAARRIAAARSRPGGTDPMSLTDLQTIVASVRKKTA' A
#
# COMPACT_ATOMS: atom_id res chain seq x y z
N MET A 1 -14.35 16.64 4.22
CA MET A 1 -12.93 16.86 4.55
C MET A 1 -12.74 16.42 5.99
N THR A 2 -11.76 15.56 6.27
CA THR A 2 -11.52 15.02 7.62
C THR A 2 -10.26 15.68 8.20
N LYS A 3 -10.30 16.09 9.46
CA LYS A 3 -9.14 16.67 10.16
C LYS A 3 -8.45 15.55 10.96
N LEU A 4 -7.14 15.42 10.77
CA LEU A 4 -6.28 14.54 11.57
C LEU A 4 -5.28 15.42 12.32
N GLU A 5 -5.19 15.26 13.63
CA GLU A 5 -4.20 15.92 14.47
C GLU A 5 -3.27 14.87 15.07
N PHE A 6 -1.97 15.11 15.01
CA PHE A 6 -0.95 14.24 15.57
C PHE A 6 0.26 15.07 16.00
N SER A 7 1.01 14.57 16.98
CA SER A 7 2.27 15.16 17.43
C SER A 7 3.41 14.19 17.12
N ILE A 8 4.53 14.73 16.66
CA ILE A 8 5.76 13.97 16.40
C ILE A 8 6.93 14.70 17.04
N GLU A 9 7.78 13.95 17.72
CA GLU A 9 9.06 14.46 18.20
C GLU A 9 10.09 14.26 17.09
N LEU A 10 10.75 15.36 16.71
CA LEU A 10 11.78 15.37 15.69
C LEU A 10 13.03 16.03 16.27
N PRO A 11 14.23 15.59 15.89
CA PRO A 11 15.46 16.28 16.26
C PRO A 11 15.42 17.74 15.77
N ASP A 12 15.89 18.69 16.58
CA ASP A 12 15.86 20.12 16.26
C ASP A 12 16.48 20.46 14.91
N ARG A 13 17.57 19.78 14.56
CA ARG A 13 18.23 19.91 13.26
C ARG A 13 17.26 19.59 12.11
N LEU A 14 16.53 18.49 12.23
CA LEU A 14 15.59 18.04 11.20
C LEU A 14 14.40 18.99 11.12
N VAL A 15 13.92 19.52 12.25
CA VAL A 15 12.85 20.52 12.26
C VAL A 15 13.25 21.78 11.49
N ARG A 16 14.48 22.26 11.70
CA ARG A 16 15.00 23.43 10.97
C ARG A 16 15.08 23.16 9.47
N GLU A 17 15.77 22.10 9.07
CA GLU A 17 15.94 21.75 7.66
C GLU A 17 14.59 21.51 6.96
N ALA A 18 13.66 20.79 7.60
CA ALA A 18 12.34 20.52 7.05
C ALA A 18 11.45 21.79 6.99
N ARG A 19 11.57 22.69 7.97
CA ARG A 19 10.88 23.99 7.96
C ARG A 19 11.37 24.85 6.80
N ASP A 20 12.69 24.98 6.66
CA ASP A 20 13.32 25.81 5.62
C ASP A 20 13.01 25.27 4.21
N ALA A 21 12.91 23.95 4.07
CA ALA A 21 12.47 23.28 2.84
C ALA A 21 10.94 23.31 2.61
N GLY A 22 10.15 23.87 3.53
CA GLY A 22 8.68 23.92 3.42
C GLY A 22 7.98 22.57 3.63
N LEU A 23 8.69 21.53 4.05
CA LEU A 23 8.17 20.17 4.22
C LEU A 23 7.21 20.02 5.42
N LEU A 24 7.19 21.00 6.33
CA LEU A 24 6.26 21.04 7.46
C LEU A 24 4.95 21.78 7.13
N ALA A 25 4.76 22.25 5.89
CA ALA A 25 3.51 22.85 5.46
C ALA A 25 2.40 21.79 5.33
N PRO A 26 1.12 22.13 5.63
CA PRO A 26 0.02 21.16 5.55
C PRO A 26 -0.10 20.45 4.20
N ALA A 27 0.13 21.16 3.09
CA ALA A 27 0.10 20.59 1.74
C ALA A 27 1.23 19.59 1.51
N ALA A 28 2.46 19.93 1.91
CA ALA A 28 3.62 19.03 1.79
C ALA A 28 3.47 17.76 2.63
N LEU A 29 2.88 17.87 3.83
CA LEU A 29 2.58 16.72 4.68
C LEU A 29 1.50 15.81 4.05
N ALA A 30 0.49 16.39 3.41
CA ALA A 30 -0.52 15.64 2.67
C ALA A 30 0.10 14.87 1.49
N GLU A 31 0.94 15.54 0.70
CA GLU A 31 1.68 14.90 -0.40
C GLU A 31 2.62 13.79 0.10
N LEU A 32 3.29 14.00 1.23
CA LEU A 32 4.14 12.98 1.85
C LEU A 32 3.35 11.71 2.20
N LEU A 33 2.15 11.88 2.78
CA LEU A 33 1.26 10.76 3.11
C LEU A 33 0.78 10.03 1.85
N GLU A 34 0.35 10.76 0.83
CA GLU A 34 -0.08 10.16 -0.44
C GLU A 34 1.05 9.36 -1.11
N ASN A 35 2.25 9.94 -1.16
CA ASN A 35 3.42 9.28 -1.72
C ASN A 35 3.80 8.04 -0.92
N GLY A 36 3.74 8.11 0.41
CA GLY A 36 3.96 6.97 1.30
C GLY A 36 2.97 5.82 1.02
N LEU A 37 1.68 6.14 0.85
CA LEU A 37 0.65 5.15 0.50
C LEU A 37 0.92 4.50 -0.86
N ARG A 38 1.29 5.29 -1.88
CA ARG A 38 1.63 4.79 -3.21
C ARG A 38 2.83 3.85 -3.17
N GLN A 39 3.89 4.22 -2.44
CA GLN A 39 5.06 3.36 -2.27
C GLN A 39 4.72 2.07 -1.53
N GLN A 40 3.90 2.13 -0.48
CA GLN A 40 3.47 0.94 0.24
C GLN A 40 2.66 -0.01 -0.64
N ALA A 41 1.76 0.53 -1.48
CA ALA A 41 1.03 -0.26 -2.47
C ALA A 41 1.97 -0.94 -3.46
N ALA A 42 2.96 -0.21 -4.01
CA ALA A 42 3.97 -0.78 -4.89
C ALA A 42 4.78 -1.90 -4.22
N ARG A 43 5.18 -1.72 -2.96
CA ARG A 43 5.88 -2.75 -2.17
C ARG A 43 5.03 -4.00 -1.97
N ARG A 44 3.72 -3.85 -1.73
CA ARG A 44 2.79 -4.99 -1.61
C ARG A 44 2.68 -5.78 -2.90
N ILE A 45 2.57 -5.09 -4.05
CA ILE A 45 2.53 -5.73 -5.37
C ILE A 45 3.84 -6.47 -5.63
N ALA A 46 4.98 -5.82 -5.38
CA ALA A 46 6.29 -6.44 -5.53
C ALA A 46 6.41 -7.70 -4.65
N ALA A 47 6.03 -7.62 -3.38
CA ALA A 47 6.06 -8.75 -2.46
C ALA A 47 5.15 -9.92 -2.91
N ALA A 48 3.98 -9.63 -3.47
CA ALA A 48 3.08 -10.65 -4.01
C ALA A 48 3.68 -11.35 -5.24
N ARG A 49 4.37 -10.61 -6.11
CA ARG A 49 5.07 -11.16 -7.28
C ARG A 49 6.28 -12.02 -6.89
N SER A 50 6.93 -11.69 -5.78
CA SER A 50 8.08 -12.43 -5.25
C SER A 50 7.69 -13.68 -4.47
N ARG A 51 6.40 -13.91 -4.19
CA ARG A 51 5.97 -15.17 -3.60
C ARG A 51 6.20 -16.27 -4.62
N PRO A 52 7.00 -17.32 -4.31
CA PRO A 52 7.09 -18.47 -5.18
C PRO A 52 5.68 -19.04 -5.31
N GLY A 53 5.10 -18.93 -6.51
CA GLY A 53 3.84 -19.60 -6.80
C GLY A 53 4.03 -21.10 -6.54
N GLY A 54 3.04 -21.73 -5.91
CA GLY A 54 2.98 -23.18 -5.84
C GLY A 54 3.14 -23.74 -7.25
N THR A 55 4.19 -24.53 -7.44
CA THR A 55 4.82 -24.81 -8.73
C THR A 55 4.09 -25.82 -9.62
N ASP A 56 2.76 -25.93 -9.53
CA ASP A 56 2.01 -26.73 -10.50
C ASP A 56 1.05 -25.85 -11.30
N PRO A 57 1.29 -25.67 -12.61
CA PRO A 57 0.33 -25.01 -13.48
C PRO A 57 -0.94 -25.86 -13.55
N MET A 58 -1.97 -25.45 -12.82
CA MET A 58 -3.31 -26.03 -12.96
C MET A 58 -3.87 -25.66 -14.34
N SER A 59 -4.50 -26.62 -15.02
CA SER A 59 -5.10 -26.33 -16.32
C SER A 59 -6.25 -25.32 -16.17
N LEU A 60 -6.49 -24.52 -17.22
CA LEU A 60 -7.59 -23.56 -17.23
C LEU A 60 -8.95 -24.26 -16.99
N THR A 61 -9.09 -25.50 -17.47
CA THR A 61 -10.30 -26.33 -17.31
C THR A 61 -10.53 -26.72 -15.85
N ASP A 62 -9.48 -27.08 -15.13
CA ASP A 62 -9.58 -27.47 -13.72
C ASP A 62 -9.95 -26.24 -12.85
N LEU A 63 -9.39 -25.06 -13.17
CA LEU A 63 -9.75 -23.81 -12.52
C LEU A 63 -11.23 -23.44 -12.73
N GLN A 64 -11.74 -23.58 -13.96
CA GLN A 64 -13.15 -23.31 -14.25
C GLN A 64 -14.08 -24.24 -13.48
N THR A 65 -13.71 -25.52 -13.34
CA THR A 65 -14.46 -26.51 -12.58
C THR A 65 -14.54 -26.15 -11.09
N ILE A 66 -13.43 -25.69 -10.51
CA ILE A 66 -13.39 -25.23 -9.11
C ILE A 66 -14.25 -23.99 -8.91
N VAL A 67 -14.14 -22.98 -9.78
CA VAL A 67 -14.92 -21.74 -9.69
C VAL A 67 -16.42 -22.01 -9.81
N ALA A 68 -16.83 -22.87 -10.76
CA ALA A 68 -18.22 -23.26 -10.93
C ALA A 68 -18.77 -23.98 -9.69
N SER A 69 -17.97 -24.83 -9.06
CA SER A 69 -18.35 -25.56 -7.84
C SER A 69 -18.54 -24.64 -6.64
N VAL A 70 -17.67 -23.63 -6.46
CA VAL A 70 -17.81 -22.63 -5.39
C VAL A 70 -19.07 -21.79 -5.59
N ARG A 71 -19.33 -21.30 -6.81
CA ARG A 71 -20.51 -20.49 -7.12
C ARG A 71 -21.83 -21.22 -6.89
N LYS A 72 -21.87 -22.52 -7.19
CA LYS A 72 -23.04 -23.38 -6.91
C LYS A 72 -23.28 -23.62 -5.41
N LYS A 73 -22.24 -23.57 -4.58
CA LYS A 73 -22.34 -23.79 -3.13
C LYS A 73 -22.80 -22.53 -2.38
N THR A 74 -22.67 -21.36 -2.99
CA THR A 74 -23.04 -20.06 -2.41
C THR A 74 -24.37 -19.51 -2.92
N ALA A 75 -25.07 -20.23 -3.80
CA ALA A 75 -26.38 -19.90 -4.34
C ALA A 75 -27.46 -20.78 -3.69
#